data_AF-A0A2R7NU89-F1
#
_entry.id   AF-A0A2R7NU89-F1
#
_cell.length_a   1.000
_cell.length_b   1.000
_cell.length_c   1.000
_cell.angle_alpha   90.00
_cell.angle_beta   90.00
_cell.angle_gamma   90.00
#
_symmetry.space_group_name_H-M   'P 1'
#
loop_
_entity.id
_entity.type
_entity.pdbx_description
1 polymer ?
#
loop_
_entity_poly.entity_id
_entity_poly.type
_entity_poly.pdbx_seq_one_letter_code
_entity_poly.pdbx_strand_id
1 'polypeptide(L)'
;VPESISPYSQLPYNDFVFQILPMKYYQNMVLETLQNEEFVLIYLNTWQFTDFKKYRFDIPFYRSLFSGKKMEDKLDALLTFLNDREMAASRMKDYIF
;
A
#
# COMPACT_ATOMS: atom_id res chain seq x y z
N VAL A 1 -13.81 1.31 9.24
CA VAL A 1 -13.46 -0.13 9.22
C VAL A 1 -12.14 -0.26 9.96
N PRO A 2 -11.95 -1.26 10.84
CA PRO A 2 -10.64 -1.46 11.49
C PRO A 2 -9.53 -1.63 10.44
N GLU A 3 -8.33 -1.15 10.74
CA GLU A 3 -7.17 -1.33 9.87
C GLU A 3 -6.72 -2.79 9.90
N SER A 4 -6.40 -3.36 8.74
CA SER A 4 -5.75 -4.67 8.69
C SER A 4 -4.34 -4.58 9.31
N ILE A 5 -3.91 -5.63 10.00
CA ILE A 5 -2.57 -5.73 10.60
C ILE A 5 -1.97 -7.05 10.15
N SER A 6 -0.72 -7.04 9.69
CA SER A 6 -0.04 -8.27 9.29
C SER A 6 0.13 -9.22 10.49
N PRO A 7 -0.23 -10.52 10.38
CA PRO A 7 -0.18 -11.46 11.49
C PRO A 7 1.22 -11.64 12.10
N TYR A 8 2.26 -11.67 11.25
CA TYR A 8 3.62 -11.94 11.71
C TYR A 8 4.38 -10.67 12.13
N SER A 9 4.52 -9.70 11.22
CA SER A 9 5.31 -8.49 11.50
C SER A 9 4.60 -7.47 12.37
N GLN A 10 3.30 -7.67 12.64
CA GLN A 10 2.47 -6.76 13.44
C GLN A 10 2.45 -5.32 12.90
N LEU A 11 2.77 -5.14 11.62
CA LEU A 11 2.75 -3.84 10.95
C LEU A 11 1.35 -3.59 10.37
N PRO A 12 0.80 -2.37 10.54
CA PRO A 12 -0.49 -2.00 9.96
C PRO A 12 -0.37 -1.75 8.46
N TYR A 13 -1.46 -2.00 7.72
CA TYR A 13 -1.57 -1.68 6.29
C TYR A 13 -1.89 -0.20 6.02
N ASN A 14 -1.22 0.70 6.74
CA ASN A 14 -1.40 2.14 6.58
C ASN A 14 -0.57 2.73 5.44
N ASP A 15 -0.86 4.00 5.15
CA ASP A 15 -0.27 4.76 4.05
C ASP A 15 1.26 4.86 4.18
N PHE A 16 1.77 5.15 5.38
CA PHE A 16 3.20 5.28 5.63
C PHE A 16 3.95 3.96 5.43
N VAL A 17 3.42 2.87 5.99
CA VAL A 17 4.00 1.52 5.87
C VAL A 17 4.07 1.10 4.41
N PHE A 18 2.99 1.30 3.65
CA PHE A 18 3.01 1.04 2.21
C PHE A 18 4.02 1.93 1.49
N GLN A 19 4.21 3.19 1.88
CA GLN A 19 5.17 4.08 1.24
C GLN A 19 6.63 3.68 1.48
N ILE A 20 6.99 3.28 2.71
CA ILE A 20 8.39 3.05 3.09
C ILE A 20 8.88 1.62 2.91
N LEU A 21 8.03 0.60 3.05
CA LEU A 21 8.49 -0.80 3.06
C LEU A 21 8.96 -1.28 1.68
N PRO A 22 10.04 -2.08 1.59
CA PRO A 22 10.44 -2.70 0.33
C PRO A 22 9.32 -3.58 -0.26
N MET A 23 9.13 -3.54 -1.58
CA MET A 23 8.01 -4.21 -2.26
C MET A 23 7.92 -5.71 -1.92
N LYS A 24 9.04 -6.44 -2.00
CA LYS A 24 9.07 -7.87 -1.71
C LYS A 24 8.60 -8.20 -0.28
N TYR A 25 8.97 -7.36 0.68
CA TYR A 25 8.54 -7.53 2.07
C TYR A 25 7.04 -7.25 2.21
N TYR A 26 6.55 -6.19 1.55
CA TYR A 26 5.13 -5.84 1.56
C TYR A 26 4.27 -6.92 0.88
N GLN A 27 4.71 -7.47 -0.26
CA GLN A 27 4.05 -8.59 -0.93
C GLN A 27 3.93 -9.82 -0.02
N ASN A 28 5.00 -10.18 0.69
CA ASN A 28 4.97 -11.29 1.64
C ASN A 28 3.98 -11.03 2.77
N MET A 29 3.94 -9.82 3.34
CA MET A 29 2.94 -9.46 4.35
C MET A 29 1.52 -9.69 3.82
N VAL A 30 1.22 -9.23 2.60
CA VAL A 30 -0.09 -9.40 1.97
C VAL A 30 -0.44 -10.88 1.83
N LEU A 31 0.47 -11.69 1.29
CA LEU A 31 0.27 -13.13 1.15
C LEU A 31 0.02 -13.82 2.50
N GLU A 32 0.82 -13.50 3.51
CA GLU A 32 0.67 -14.04 4.86
C GLU A 32 -0.68 -13.65 5.47
N THR A 33 -1.12 -12.42 5.27
CA THR A 33 -2.39 -11.95 5.82
C THR A 33 -3.55 -12.62 5.11
N LEU A 34 -3.53 -12.76 3.78
CA LEU A 34 -4.55 -13.48 3.02
C LEU A 34 -4.60 -14.99 3.32
N GLN A 35 -3.54 -15.58 3.88
CA GLN A 35 -3.56 -16.97 4.35
C GLN A 35 -4.28 -17.13 5.71
N ASN A 36 -4.30 -16.07 6.53
CA ASN A 36 -4.88 -16.10 7.87
C ASN A 36 -6.24 -15.38 7.96
N GLU A 37 -6.51 -14.44 7.05
CA GLU A 37 -7.69 -13.60 6.97
C GLU A 37 -8.29 -13.64 5.56
N GLU A 38 -9.59 -13.36 5.43
CA GLU A 38 -10.28 -13.41 4.13
C GLU A 38 -9.90 -12.26 3.18
N PHE A 39 -9.43 -11.12 3.71
CA PHE A 39 -9.10 -9.94 2.92
C PHE A 39 -7.98 -9.12 3.57
N VAL A 40 -7.38 -8.24 2.77
CA VAL A 40 -6.42 -7.23 3.24
C VAL A 40 -6.91 -5.85 2.83
N LEU A 41 -7.01 -4.94 3.79
CA LEU A 41 -7.39 -3.55 3.53
C LEU A 41 -6.15 -2.65 3.53
N ILE A 42 -5.82 -2.12 2.35
CA ILE A 42 -4.65 -1.24 2.15
C ILE A 42 -5.12 0.21 2.08
N TYR A 43 -4.58 1.06 2.96
CA TYR A 43 -4.88 2.49 2.98
C TYR A 43 -3.85 3.27 2.19
N LEU A 44 -4.33 4.11 1.26
CA LEU A 44 -3.52 4.97 0.42
C LEU A 44 -4.06 6.40 0.49
N ASN A 45 -3.16 7.36 0.47
CA ASN A 45 -3.50 8.77 0.46
C ASN A 45 -3.12 9.43 -0.87
N THR A 46 -4.00 10.26 -1.42
CA THR A 46 -3.78 10.95 -2.71
C THR A 46 -2.51 11.81 -2.73
N TRP A 47 -2.16 12.42 -1.59
CA TRP A 47 -0.95 13.25 -1.48
C TRP A 47 0.34 12.45 -1.68
N GLN A 48 0.36 11.13 -1.46
CA GLN A 48 1.55 10.29 -1.64
C GLN A 48 1.95 10.18 -3.12
N PHE A 49 1.01 10.41 -4.04
CA PHE A 49 1.21 10.43 -5.48
C PHE A 49 1.65 11.81 -6.00
N THR A 50 1.81 12.80 -5.13
CA THR A 50 2.27 14.14 -5.51
C THR A 50 3.79 14.22 -5.57
N ASP A 51 4.34 14.80 -6.65
CA ASP A 51 5.76 15.16 -6.72
C ASP A 51 6.02 16.49 -5.99
N PHE A 52 6.47 16.38 -4.75
CA PHE A 52 6.76 17.54 -3.91
C PHE A 52 7.97 18.37 -4.39
N LYS A 53 8.86 17.80 -5.23
CA LYS A 53 9.97 18.58 -5.81
C LYS A 53 9.46 19.60 -6.83
N LYS A 54 8.36 19.28 -7.51
CA LYS A 54 7.72 20.16 -8.49
C LYS A 54 6.97 21.32 -7.84
N TYR A 55 6.25 21.05 -6.75
CA TYR A 55 5.33 22.03 -6.14
C TYR A 55 5.89 22.80 -4.94
N ARG A 56 7.15 22.56 -4.54
CA ARG A 56 7.89 23.31 -3.49
C ARG A 56 7.11 23.47 -2.18
N PHE A 57 6.42 22.42 -1.74
CA PHE A 57 5.79 22.41 -0.41
C PHE A 57 6.83 22.11 0.67
N ASP A 58 6.75 22.80 1.81
CA ASP A 58 7.53 22.49 2.99
C ASP A 58 6.92 21.27 3.70
N ILE A 59 7.43 20.09 3.33
CA ILE A 59 7.05 18.84 3.97
C ILE A 59 8.28 18.15 4.58
N PRO A 60 8.12 17.44 5.71
CA PRO A 60 9.20 16.67 6.30
C PRO A 60 9.75 15.64 5.30
N PHE A 61 11.07 15.48 5.28
CA PHE A 61 11.77 14.59 4.35
C PHE A 61 11.17 13.17 4.32
N TYR A 62 10.88 12.59 5.49
CA TYR A 62 10.32 11.24 5.59
C TYR A 62 8.93 11.10 4.94
N ARG A 63 8.16 12.18 4.82
CA ARG A 63 6.87 12.18 4.09
C ARG A 63 7.08 12.32 2.58
N SER A 64 8.16 12.98 2.16
CA SER A 64 8.51 13.13 0.73
C SER A 64 9.18 11.88 0.14
N LEU A 65 9.72 10.99 0.99
CA LEU A 65 10.41 9.78 0.56
C LEU A 65 9.49 8.88 -0.29
N PHE A 66 9.97 8.44 -1.45
CA PHE A 66 9.22 7.54 -2.35
C PHE A 66 7.84 8.05 -2.80
N SER A 67 7.56 9.35 -2.66
CA SER A 67 6.34 9.99 -3.16
C SER A 67 6.38 10.22 -4.68
N GLY A 68 5.25 10.63 -5.26
CA GLY A 68 5.12 10.97 -6.68
C GLY A 68 5.19 9.73 -7.57
N LYS A 69 5.98 9.82 -8.65
CA LYS A 69 6.11 8.73 -9.62
C LYS A 69 6.55 7.39 -8.98
N LYS A 70 7.40 7.45 -7.97
CA LYS A 70 7.84 6.25 -7.23
C LYS A 70 6.69 5.55 -6.50
N MET A 71 5.72 6.31 -6.02
CA MET A 71 4.53 5.77 -5.35
C MET A 71 3.58 5.13 -6.37
N GLU A 72 3.41 5.76 -7.55
CA GLU A 72 2.64 5.19 -8.66
C GLU A 72 3.24 3.86 -9.11
N ASP A 73 4.55 3.82 -9.37
CA ASP A 73 5.26 2.62 -9.82
C ASP A 73 5.18 1.51 -8.76
N LYS A 74 5.18 1.89 -7.48
CA LYS A 74 5.02 0.95 -6.36
C LYS A 74 3.61 0.35 -6.34
N LEU A 75 2.57 1.17 -6.51
CA LEU A 75 1.20 0.68 -6.58
C LEU A 75 0.99 -0.23 -7.80
N ASP A 76 1.51 0.17 -8.96
CA ASP A 76 1.44 -0.61 -10.19
C ASP A 76 2.13 -1.98 -10.04
N ALA A 77 3.31 -2.01 -9.43
CA ALA A 77 4.02 -3.26 -9.14
C ALA A 77 3.26 -4.16 -8.14
N LEU A 78 2.54 -3.58 -7.17
CA LEU A 78 1.69 -4.36 -6.26
C LEU A 78 0.49 -4.96 -7.02
N LEU A 79 -0.22 -4.14 -7.81
CA LEU A 79 -1.39 -4.60 -8.56
C LEU A 79 -1.03 -5.65 -9.61
N THR A 80 0.08 -5.45 -10.32
CA THR A 80 0.63 -6.43 -11.26
C THR A 80 0.92 -7.76 -10.56
N PHE A 81 1.59 -7.71 -9.40
CA PHE A 81 1.86 -8.91 -8.61
C PHE A 81 0.58 -9.64 -8.18
N LEU A 82 -0.45 -8.92 -7.74
CA LEU A 82 -1.73 -9.52 -7.36
C LEU A 82 -2.40 -10.18 -8.56
N ASN A 83 -2.40 -9.51 -9.71
CA ASN A 83 -2.94 -10.04 -10.95
C ASN A 83 -2.21 -11.32 -11.41
N ASP A 84 -0.88 -11.32 -11.37
CA ASP A 84 -0.04 -12.48 -11.72
C ASP A 84 -0.27 -13.68 -10.80
N ARG A 85 -0.75 -13.43 -9.57
CA ARG A 85 -1.12 -14.44 -8.58
C ARG A 85 -2.60 -14.83 -8.61
N GLU A 86 -3.36 -14.30 -9.59
CA GLU A 86 -4.81 -14.47 -9.70
C GLU A 86 -5.58 -14.01 -8.45
N MET A 87 -5.05 -13.01 -7.75
CA MET A 87 -5.67 -12.42 -6.55
C MET A 87 -6.55 -11.23 -6.92
N ALA A 88 -7.78 -11.21 -6.39
CA ALA A 88 -8.72 -10.12 -6.64
C ALA A 88 -8.35 -8.86 -5.84
N ALA A 89 -8.17 -7.73 -6.54
CA ALA A 89 -8.14 -6.41 -5.95
C ALA A 89 -9.49 -5.72 -6.20
N SER A 90 -10.21 -5.36 -5.14
CA SER A 90 -11.53 -4.72 -5.24
C SER A 90 -11.60 -3.46 -4.40
N ARG A 91 -12.56 -2.59 -4.71
CA ARG A 91 -12.84 -1.42 -3.88
C ARG A 91 -13.71 -1.88 -2.71
N MET A 92 -13.52 -1.29 -1.54
CA MET A 92 -14.33 -1.58 -0.35
C MET A 92 -15.84 -1.48 -0.64
N LYS A 93 -16.27 -0.51 -1.46
CA LYS A 93 -17.68 -0.37 -1.83
C LYS A 93 -18.24 -1.57 -2.60
N ASP A 94 -17.41 -2.29 -3.35
CA ASP A 94 -17.85 -3.44 -4.14
C ASP A 94 -17.74 -4.75 -3.33
N TYR A 95 -17.21 -4.68 -2.10
CA TYR A 95 -17.12 -5.80 -1.17
C TYR A 95 -18.24 -5.80 -0.13
N ILE A 96 -18.66 -4.61 0.34
CA ILE A 96 -19.75 -4.47 1.32
C ILE A 96 -21.14 -4.48 0.68
N PHE A 97 -21.24 -4.06 -0.59
CA PHE A 97 -22.50 -3.95 -1.34
C PHE A 97 -22.44 -4.81 -2.59
#